data_AF-A0A5D3DJL0-F1
#
_entry.id   AF-A0A5D3DJL0-F1
#
_cell.length_a   1.000
_cell.length_b   1.000
_cell.length_c   1.000
_cell.angle_alpha   90.00
_cell.angle_beta   90.00
_cell.angle_gamma   90.00
#
_symmetry.space_group_name_H-M   'P 1'
#
loop_
_entity.id
_entity.type
_entity.pdbx_description
1 polymer ?
#
loop_
_entity_poly.entity_id
_entity_poly.type
_entity_poly.pdbx_seq_one_letter_code
_entity_poly.pdbx_strand_id
1 'polypeptide(L)'
;MKIHHGVNISYDKAWRGRKIALNSIRGTPEDSYVMLSTFLDALIQNNPGIHTTEEADDEGRFKFYFMALATSIDAWNYCVPIISVDGIAMKNKYLDTLIYACTIDDNSQIVPLAFVVVDSDNDLSCAWFF
;
A
#
# COMPACT_ATOMS: atom_id res chain seq x y z
N MET A 1 33.20 5.75 -0.50
CA MET A 1 33.33 6.19 0.90
C MET A 1 34.72 5.77 1.37
N LYS A 2 35.72 6.64 1.22
CA LYS A 2 37.15 6.30 1.38
C LYS A 2 37.66 6.66 2.80
N ILE A 3 38.21 5.66 3.48
CA ILE A 3 39.43 5.69 4.33
C ILE A 3 39.48 6.67 5.52
N HIS A 4 38.43 6.82 6.32
CA HIS A 4 38.57 7.44 7.67
C HIS A 4 38.80 6.43 8.81
N HIS A 5 38.58 5.13 8.56
CA HIS A 5 38.64 4.08 9.60
C HIS A 5 39.57 2.90 9.26
N GLY A 6 40.49 3.06 8.31
CA GLY A 6 41.45 1.99 7.95
C GLY A 6 40.87 0.77 7.24
N VAL A 7 39.55 0.72 7.01
CA VAL A 7 38.86 -0.37 6.31
C VAL A 7 38.32 0.14 4.97
N ASN A 8 38.68 -0.54 3.88
CA ASN A 8 38.14 -0.28 2.56
C ASN A 8 36.88 -1.13 2.34
N ILE A 9 35.70 -0.49 2.41
CA ILE A 9 34.41 -1.14 2.17
C ILE A 9 33.88 -0.65 0.82
N SER A 10 33.57 -1.57 -0.09
CA SER A 10 32.91 -1.23 -1.34
C SER A 10 31.48 -0.75 -1.09
N TYR A 11 30.96 0.09 -1.99
CA TYR A 11 29.58 0.57 -1.92
C TYR A 11 28.59 -0.60 -1.79
N ASP A 12 28.76 -1.66 -2.59
CA ASP A 12 27.89 -2.84 -2.56
C ASP A 12 27.89 -3.55 -1.21
N LYS A 13 29.06 -3.65 -0.56
CA LYS A 13 29.18 -4.29 0.75
C LYS A 13 28.50 -3.45 1.83
N ALA A 14 28.65 -2.12 1.78
CA ALA A 14 27.95 -1.20 2.66
C ALA A 14 26.42 -1.23 2.44
N TRP A 15 25.98 -1.25 1.19
CA TRP A 15 24.56 -1.34 0.81
C TRP A 15 23.92 -2.65 1.31
N ARG A 16 24.57 -3.79 1.08
CA ARG A 16 24.10 -5.09 1.60
C ARG A 16 24.07 -5.11 3.12
N GLY A 17 25.10 -4.58 3.79
CA GLY A 17 25.12 -4.47 5.25
C GLY A 17 23.94 -3.64 5.78
N ARG A 18 23.67 -2.49 5.17
CA ARG A 18 22.49 -1.65 5.48
C ARG A 18 21.18 -2.41 5.24
N LYS A 19 21.05 -3.12 4.12
CA LYS A 19 19.84 -3.90 3.80
C LYS A 19 19.57 -4.98 4.83
N ILE A 20 20.59 -5.75 5.23
CA ILE A 20 20.47 -6.80 6.27
C ILE A 20 20.04 -6.18 7.60
N ALA A 21 20.70 -5.09 8.02
CA ALA A 21 20.34 -4.40 9.26
C ALA A 21 18.91 -3.86 9.24
N LEU A 22 18.47 -3.24 8.13
CA LEU A 22 17.09 -2.76 7.97
C LEU A 22 16.09 -3.91 8.02
N ASN A 23 16.35 -5.01 7.31
CA ASN A 23 15.49 -6.18 7.34
C ASN A 23 15.39 -6.80 8.74
N SER A 24 16.49 -6.78 9.52
CA SER A 24 16.47 -7.28 10.89
C SER A 24 15.64 -6.43 11.85
N ILE A 25 15.45 -5.13 11.56
CA ILE A 25 14.69 -4.21 12.41
C ILE A 25 13.23 -4.13 11.96
N ARG A 26 12.99 -4.09 10.64
CA ARG A 26 11.66 -3.82 10.04
C ARG A 26 10.97 -5.05 9.47
N GLY A 27 11.66 -6.19 9.41
CA GLY A 27 11.20 -7.34 8.62
C GLY A 27 11.51 -7.16 7.13
N THR A 28 11.21 -8.20 6.37
CA THR A 28 11.29 -8.17 4.91
C THR A 28 9.94 -7.74 4.30
N PRO A 29 9.93 -7.18 3.07
CA PRO A 29 8.68 -6.96 2.35
C PRO A 29 7.81 -8.22 2.27
N GLU A 30 8.42 -9.38 2.04
CA GLU A 30 7.78 -10.70 2.02
C GLU A 30 6.99 -10.96 3.33
N ASP A 31 7.61 -10.70 4.49
CA ASP A 31 6.96 -10.86 5.79
C ASP A 31 5.73 -9.95 5.93
N SER A 32 5.80 -8.72 5.40
CA SER A 32 4.68 -7.77 5.42
C SER A 32 3.50 -8.25 4.58
N TYR A 33 3.72 -8.85 3.41
CA TYR A 33 2.62 -9.39 2.60
C TYR A 33 2.00 -10.63 3.25
N VAL A 34 2.79 -11.49 3.88
CA VAL A 34 2.26 -12.63 4.65
C VAL A 34 1.42 -12.16 5.85
N MET A 35 1.82 -11.07 6.50
CA MET A 35 1.05 -10.49 7.61
C MET A 35 -0.17 -9.68 7.16
N LEU A 36 -0.29 -9.35 5.87
CA LEU A 36 -1.30 -8.42 5.38
C LEU A 36 -2.71 -8.89 5.74
N SER A 37 -3.09 -10.11 5.39
CA SER A 37 -4.44 -10.64 5.68
C SER A 37 -4.77 -10.61 7.18
N THR A 38 -3.81 -10.99 8.04
CA THR A 38 -4.02 -10.94 9.51
C THR A 38 -4.17 -9.50 10.02
N PHE A 39 -3.38 -8.56 9.48
CA PHE A 39 -3.50 -7.15 9.80
C PHE A 39 -4.87 -6.60 9.38
N LEU A 40 -5.36 -7.01 8.21
CA LEU A 40 -6.66 -6.58 7.68
C LEU A 40 -7.82 -7.10 8.52
N ASP A 41 -7.78 -8.38 8.91
CA ASP A 41 -8.78 -8.95 9.81
C ASP A 41 -8.84 -8.16 11.12
N ALA A 42 -7.69 -7.84 11.71
CA ALA A 42 -7.62 -7.01 12.90
C ALA A 42 -8.14 -5.59 12.64
N LEU A 43 -7.86 -5.00 11.47
CA LEU A 43 -8.32 -3.67 11.12
C LEU A 43 -9.86 -3.60 11.06
N ILE A 44 -10.49 -4.57 10.40
CA ILE A 44 -11.95 -4.70 10.28
C ILE A 44 -12.58 -4.92 11.66
N GLN A 45 -12.00 -5.78 12.48
CA GLN A 45 -12.49 -6.04 13.85
C GLN A 45 -12.49 -4.78 14.72
N ASN A 46 -11.46 -3.93 14.57
CA ASN A 46 -11.34 -2.70 15.36
C ASN A 46 -12.11 -1.51 14.77
N ASN A 47 -12.47 -1.55 13.49
CA ASN A 47 -13.15 -0.47 12.79
C ASN A 47 -14.34 -1.04 11.98
N PRO A 48 -15.47 -1.32 12.66
CA PRO A 48 -16.66 -1.83 11.99
C PRO A 48 -17.10 -0.92 10.84
N GLY A 49 -17.45 -1.53 9.71
CA GLY A 49 -17.89 -0.82 8.50
C GLY A 49 -16.78 -0.54 7.49
N ILE A 50 -15.51 -0.81 7.81
CA ILE A 50 -14.46 -0.87 6.77
C ILE A 50 -14.80 -2.01 5.82
N HIS A 51 -14.74 -1.73 4.52
CA HIS A 51 -14.85 -2.74 3.48
C HIS A 51 -13.47 -3.05 2.91
N THR A 52 -13.17 -4.34 2.76
CA THR A 52 -11.92 -4.81 2.19
C THR A 52 -12.14 -5.98 1.26
N THR A 53 -11.31 -6.07 0.22
CA THR A 53 -11.25 -7.23 -0.67
C THR A 53 -9.79 -7.59 -0.90
N GLU A 54 -9.47 -8.87 -0.84
CA GLU A 54 -8.14 -9.39 -1.19
C GLU A 54 -8.28 -10.36 -2.37
N GLU A 55 -7.40 -10.23 -3.34
CA GLU A 55 -7.24 -11.17 -4.45
C GLU A 55 -5.89 -11.88 -4.29
N ALA A 56 -5.90 -13.20 -4.45
CA ALA A 56 -4.70 -14.01 -4.52
C ALA A 56 -4.49 -14.57 -5.94
N ASP A 57 -3.25 -14.87 -6.30
CA ASP A 57 -2.93 -15.59 -7.54
C ASP A 57 -3.26 -17.10 -7.43
N ASP A 58 -3.05 -17.84 -8.51
CA ASP A 58 -3.31 -19.28 -8.58
C ASP A 58 -2.45 -20.10 -7.59
N GLU A 59 -1.37 -19.51 -7.06
CA GLU A 59 -0.49 -20.11 -6.04
C GLU A 59 -0.88 -19.68 -4.62
N GLY A 60 -1.95 -18.90 -4.45
CA GLY A 60 -2.42 -18.39 -3.16
C GLY A 60 -1.57 -17.25 -2.62
N ARG A 61 -0.78 -16.58 -3.46
CA ARG A 61 0.02 -15.41 -3.07
C ARG A 61 -0.78 -14.14 -3.25
N PHE A 62 -0.50 -13.15 -2.41
CA PHE A 62 -1.06 -11.81 -2.53
C PHE A 62 -0.94 -11.28 -3.97
N LYS A 63 -2.06 -10.82 -4.53
CA LYS A 63 -2.12 -10.18 -5.85
C LYS A 63 -2.59 -8.75 -5.72
N PHE A 64 -3.85 -8.54 -5.30
CA PHE A 64 -4.45 -7.20 -5.15
C PHE A 64 -5.12 -7.04 -3.79
N TYR A 65 -5.15 -5.81 -3.29
CA TYR A 65 -5.83 -5.47 -2.05
C TYR A 65 -6.65 -4.19 -2.20
N PHE A 66 -7.91 -4.20 -1.80
CA PHE A 66 -8.78 -3.03 -1.74
C PHE A 66 -9.21 -2.70 -0.30
N MET A 67 -9.31 -1.42 0.01
CA MET A 67 -9.89 -0.88 1.24
C MET A 67 -10.79 0.32 0.97
N ALA A 68 -11.99 0.33 1.55
CA ALA A 68 -12.82 1.52 1.71
C ALA A 68 -13.10 1.76 3.20
N LEU A 69 -12.89 3.00 3.66
CA LEU A 69 -13.07 3.35 5.06
C LEU A 69 -14.56 3.60 5.37
N ALA A 70 -15.05 3.07 6.48
CA ALA A 70 -16.45 3.25 6.92
C ALA A 70 -16.86 4.73 6.93
N THR A 71 -16.01 5.56 7.54
CA THR A 71 -16.21 7.01 7.65
C THR A 71 -16.31 7.69 6.30
N SER A 72 -15.58 7.18 5.29
CA SER A 72 -15.58 7.73 3.95
C SER A 72 -16.83 7.34 3.18
N ILE A 73 -17.33 6.11 3.40
CA ILE A 73 -18.63 5.66 2.87
C ILE A 73 -19.75 6.54 3.43
N ASP A 74 -19.73 6.80 4.74
CA ASP A 74 -20.71 7.68 5.39
C ASP A 74 -20.60 9.13 4.91
N ALA A 75 -19.36 9.64 4.78
CA ALA A 75 -19.07 11.01 4.37
C ALA A 75 -19.46 11.29 2.91
N TRP A 76 -19.58 10.28 2.05
CA TRP A 76 -19.95 10.44 0.64
C TRP A 76 -21.23 11.25 0.43
N ASN A 77 -22.21 11.11 1.34
CA ASN A 77 -23.48 11.85 1.28
C ASN A 77 -23.31 13.38 1.43
N TYR A 78 -22.17 13.82 1.92
CA TYR A 78 -21.82 15.23 2.14
C TYR A 78 -20.73 15.72 1.19
N CYS A 79 -20.28 14.87 0.27
CA CYS A 79 -19.22 15.19 -0.69
C CYS A 79 -19.79 15.66 -2.03
N VAL A 80 -18.95 16.38 -2.78
CA VAL A 80 -19.21 16.67 -4.19
C VAL A 80 -19.18 15.34 -4.95
N PRO A 81 -20.12 15.08 -5.88
CA PRO A 81 -20.19 13.82 -6.62
C PRO A 81 -19.14 13.74 -7.75
N ILE A 82 -17.87 13.96 -7.38
CA ILE A 82 -16.69 13.89 -8.23
C ILE A 82 -15.68 13.01 -7.50
N ILE A 83 -15.16 12.00 -8.20
CA ILE A 83 -14.12 11.13 -7.69
C ILE A 83 -12.86 11.39 -8.51
N SER A 84 -11.76 11.71 -7.82
CA SER A 84 -10.43 11.78 -8.38
C SER A 84 -9.71 10.48 -8.05
N VAL A 85 -9.08 9.87 -9.05
CA VAL A 85 -8.32 8.63 -8.90
C VAL A 85 -6.90 8.89 -9.42
N ASP A 86 -5.91 8.48 -8.64
CA ASP A 86 -4.50 8.62 -8.99
C ASP A 86 -3.69 7.44 -8.44
N GLY A 87 -2.57 7.14 -9.11
CA GLY A 87 -1.70 6.01 -8.83
C GLY A 87 -0.29 6.46 -8.49
N ILE A 88 0.29 5.90 -7.42
CA ILE A 88 1.68 6.12 -7.05
C ILE A 88 2.46 4.82 -6.96
N ALA A 89 3.59 4.76 -7.68
CA ALA A 89 4.51 3.62 -7.60
C ALA A 89 5.14 3.52 -6.21
N MET A 90 4.99 2.36 -5.57
CA MET A 90 5.56 2.07 -4.27
C MET A 90 7.06 1.80 -4.38
N LYS A 91 7.83 2.31 -3.42
CA LYS A 91 9.27 2.03 -3.31
C LYS A 91 9.50 0.68 -2.61
N ASN A 92 8.92 -0.39 -3.13
CA ASN A 92 9.14 -1.74 -2.67
C ASN A 92 9.92 -2.56 -3.72
N LYS A 93 10.22 -3.82 -3.40
CA LYS A 93 10.93 -4.74 -4.32
C LYS A 93 10.04 -5.16 -5.49
N TYR A 94 8.72 -5.10 -5.33
CA TYR A 94 7.72 -5.64 -6.25
C TYR A 94 7.21 -4.63 -7.28
N LEU A 95 7.55 -3.36 -7.10
CA LEU A 95 7.15 -2.23 -7.94
C LEU A 95 5.64 -2.03 -8.04
N ASP A 96 4.91 -2.48 -7.02
CA ASP A 96 3.46 -2.32 -6.93
C ASP A 96 3.05 -0.83 -7.00
N THR A 97 1.83 -0.60 -7.45
CA THR A 97 1.19 0.72 -7.45
C THR A 97 0.15 0.78 -6.33
N LEU A 98 0.20 1.85 -5.55
CA LEU A 98 -0.92 2.25 -4.69
C LEU A 98 -1.81 3.19 -5.50
N ILE A 99 -3.00 2.74 -5.86
CA ILE A 99 -4.04 3.61 -6.43
C ILE A 99 -4.95 4.06 -5.29
N TYR A 100 -5.37 5.31 -5.31
CA TYR A 100 -6.28 5.88 -4.33
C TYR A 100 -7.38 6.68 -5.01
N ALA A 101 -8.59 6.57 -4.48
CA ALA A 101 -9.71 7.42 -4.84
C ALA A 101 -9.97 8.42 -3.73
N CYS A 102 -10.21 9.67 -4.09
CA CYS A 102 -10.65 10.71 -3.18
C CYS A 102 -11.72 11.57 -3.80
N THR A 103 -12.43 12.28 -2.95
CA THR A 103 -13.40 13.31 -3.32
C THR A 103 -13.14 14.57 -2.51
N ILE A 104 -14.00 15.58 -2.67
CA ILE A 104 -13.93 16.85 -1.97
C ILE A 104 -15.26 17.06 -1.23
N ASP A 105 -15.21 17.44 0.04
CA ASP A 105 -16.41 17.77 0.81
C ASP A 105 -16.93 19.20 0.52
N ASP A 106 -18.05 19.57 1.15
CA ASP A 106 -18.64 20.91 1.06
C ASP A 106 -17.71 22.04 1.56
N ASN A 107 -16.72 21.69 2.38
CA ASN A 107 -15.69 22.57 2.92
C ASN A 107 -14.38 22.54 2.10
N SER A 108 -14.41 21.99 0.89
CA SER A 108 -13.26 21.91 -0.01
C SER A 108 -12.07 21.10 0.55
N GLN A 109 -12.31 20.18 1.49
CA GLN A 109 -11.31 19.27 2.03
C GLN A 109 -11.29 17.96 1.25
N ILE A 110 -10.10 17.38 1.10
CA ILE A 110 -9.93 16.09 0.44
C ILE A 110 -10.42 14.99 1.39
N VAL A 111 -11.40 14.22 0.92
CA VAL A 111 -11.92 13.05 1.62
C VAL A 111 -11.41 11.81 0.89
N PRO A 112 -10.51 11.00 1.49
CA PRO A 112 -10.11 9.74 0.89
C PRO A 112 -11.30 8.77 0.88
N LEU A 113 -11.59 8.12 -0.23
CA LEU A 113 -12.70 7.18 -0.37
C LEU A 113 -12.23 5.73 -0.24
N ALA A 114 -11.24 5.36 -1.06
CA ALA A 114 -10.73 4.00 -1.12
C ALA A 114 -9.26 3.98 -1.55
N PHE A 115 -8.61 2.86 -1.24
CA PHE A 115 -7.22 2.57 -1.58
C PHE A 115 -7.14 1.18 -2.17
N VAL A 116 -6.22 0.99 -3.12
CA VAL A 116 -5.94 -0.32 -3.70
C VAL A 116 -4.45 -0.49 -3.94
N VAL A 117 -3.91 -1.64 -3.57
CA VAL A 117 -2.54 -2.04 -3.90
C VAL A 117 -2.62 -3.03 -5.04
N VAL A 118 -1.96 -2.71 -6.15
CA VAL A 118 -1.95 -3.48 -7.39
C VAL A 118 -0.54 -3.69 -7.90
N ASP A 119 -0.34 -4.67 -8.77
CA ASP A 119 0.98 -5.00 -9.33
C ASP A 119 1.54 -3.88 -10.24
N SER A 120 0.67 -3.13 -10.91
CA SER A 120 1.00 -2.00 -11.78
C SER A 120 -0.24 -1.18 -12.09
N ASP A 121 -0.07 0.05 -12.57
CA ASP A 121 -1.18 0.87 -13.07
C ASP A 121 -1.50 0.49 -14.52
N ASN A 122 -2.42 -0.45 -14.70
CA ASN A 122 -2.84 -0.95 -16.02
C ASN A 122 -4.38 -1.09 -16.12
N ASP A 123 -4.88 -1.38 -17.32
CA ASP A 123 -6.33 -1.49 -17.56
C ASP A 123 -7.01 -2.57 -16.70
N LEU A 124 -6.33 -3.68 -16.40
CA LEU A 124 -6.87 -4.76 -15.57
C LEU A 124 -6.94 -4.37 -14.10
N SER A 125 -5.91 -3.71 -13.57
CA SER A 125 -5.87 -3.24 -12.19
C SER A 125 -6.90 -2.13 -11.96
N CYS A 126 -7.05 -1.23 -12.93
CA CYS A 126 -8.08 -0.19 -12.91
C CYS A 126 -9.48 -0.82 -13.01
N ALA A 127 -9.70 -1.80 -13.89
CA ALA A 127 -10.98 -2.50 -13.98
C ALA A 127 -11.33 -3.30 -12.72
N TRP A 128 -10.34 -3.76 -11.96
CA TRP A 128 -10.57 -4.42 -10.67
C TRP A 128 -10.91 -3.41 -9.55
N PHE A 129 -10.46 -2.16 -9.68
CA PHE A 129 -10.73 -1.10 -8.71
C PHE A 129 -12.15 -0.51 -8.79
N PHE A 130 -12.78 -0.54 -9.98
CA PHE A 130 -14.12 0.00 -10.24
C PHE A 130 -15.20 -1.09 -10.26
#